data_AF-A0A8B4S2H9-F1
#
_entry.id   AF-A0A8B4S2H9-F1
#
_cell.length_a   1.000
_cell.length_b   1.000
_cell.length_c   1.000
_cell.angle_alpha   90.00
_cell.angle_beta   90.00
_cell.angle_gamma   90.00
#
_symmetry.space_group_name_H-M   'P 1'
#
loop_
_entity.id
_entity.type
_entity.pdbx_description
1 polymer ?
#
loop_
_entity_poly.entity_id
_entity_poly.type
_entity_poly.pdbx_seq_one_letter_code
_entity_poly.pdbx_strand_id
1 'polypeptide(L)'
;MQQAYRWKSNDLCNNAALMLKSLHHVPIALMDVALGEVARVLRPGGHLYVSEPVYDGALNSIVRLFNDEGEVRAAAQSAVDRALHTGAWQQVAEQRFDMPVHYADFQTFEQRMMRPTFADHALTPALIQHVAEAFAPHCGPDGAHFTRPMHVRLLRRCQESQPA
;
A
#
# COMPACT_ATOMS: atom_id res chain seq x y z
N MET A 1 32.24 -39.88 -21.33
CA MET A 1 30.79 -39.64 -21.18
C MET A 1 30.52 -39.30 -19.71
N GLN A 2 30.54 -38.02 -19.35
CA GLN A 2 29.98 -37.49 -18.10
C GLN A 2 29.52 -36.06 -18.41
N GLN A 3 28.21 -35.88 -18.61
CA GLN A 3 27.60 -34.56 -18.68
C GLN A 3 27.38 -34.09 -17.24
N ALA A 4 28.10 -33.04 -16.85
CA ALA A 4 27.80 -32.32 -15.63
C ALA A 4 26.46 -31.60 -15.82
N TYR A 5 25.43 -32.05 -15.11
CA TYR A 5 24.20 -31.30 -14.93
C TYR A 5 24.53 -30.07 -14.07
N ARG A 6 24.94 -28.99 -14.73
CA ARG A 6 25.03 -27.66 -14.12
C ARG A 6 23.61 -27.12 -14.04
N TRP A 7 22.95 -27.34 -12.91
CA TRP A 7 21.73 -26.60 -12.57
C TRP A 7 22.09 -25.12 -12.47
N LYS A 8 21.80 -24.33 -13.51
CA LYS A 8 21.76 -22.87 -13.40
C LYS A 8 20.48 -22.56 -12.62
N SER A 9 20.59 -22.31 -11.33
CA SER A 9 19.51 -21.71 -10.53
C SER A 9 19.26 -20.29 -11.03
N ASN A 10 18.44 -20.14 -12.07
CA ASN A 10 17.90 -18.86 -12.54
C ASN A 10 16.38 -18.90 -12.37
N ASP A 11 15.91 -19.20 -11.16
CA ASP A 11 14.49 -19.28 -10.85
C ASP A 11 13.91 -17.88 -10.60
N LEU A 12 13.85 -17.06 -11.65
CA LEU A 12 12.85 -15.99 -11.74
C LEU A 12 11.52 -16.63 -12.15
N CYS A 13 10.86 -17.33 -11.22
CA CYS A 13 9.56 -17.95 -11.48
C CYS A 13 8.36 -17.03 -11.14
N ASN A 14 8.62 -15.90 -10.49
CA ASN A 14 7.56 -15.01 -10.03
C ASN A 14 6.99 -14.20 -11.19
N ASN A 15 5.73 -14.49 -11.50
CA ASN A 15 4.95 -13.77 -12.51
C ASN A 15 4.36 -12.46 -11.99
N ALA A 16 4.19 -12.35 -10.67
CA ALA A 16 3.59 -11.20 -10.04
C ALA A 16 4.08 -10.96 -8.61
N ALA A 17 4.04 -9.71 -8.18
CA ALA A 17 4.20 -9.26 -6.80
C ALA A 17 3.05 -8.30 -6.46
N LEU A 18 2.58 -8.35 -5.22
CA LEU A 18 1.49 -7.51 -4.74
C LEU A 18 1.97 -6.67 -3.55
N MET A 19 1.70 -5.37 -3.59
CA MET A 19 1.85 -4.44 -2.48
C MET A 19 0.46 -3.88 -2.16
N LEU A 20 -0.17 -4.38 -1.10
CA LEU A 20 -1.57 -4.10 -0.77
C LEU A 20 -1.67 -3.28 0.51
N LYS A 21 -1.61 -1.95 0.38
CA LYS A 21 -1.50 -0.99 1.49
C LYS A 21 -0.23 -1.28 2.29
N SER A 22 0.89 -1.35 1.59
CA SER A 22 2.14 -1.84 2.19
C SER A 22 3.36 -1.04 1.79
N LEU A 23 3.38 -0.40 0.62
CA LEU A 23 4.56 0.36 0.21
C LEU A 23 4.77 1.57 1.12
N HIS A 24 3.69 2.25 1.54
CA HIS A 24 3.78 3.37 2.49
C HIS A 24 4.21 2.97 3.91
N HIS A 25 4.31 1.67 4.22
CA HIS A 25 4.86 1.19 5.48
C HIS A 25 6.36 0.86 5.38
N VAL A 26 6.95 0.88 4.18
CA VAL A 26 8.41 0.80 4.02
C VAL A 26 9.00 2.15 4.45
N PRO A 27 10.11 2.18 5.22
CA PRO A 27 10.79 3.44 5.52
C PRO A 27 11.08 4.23 4.25
N ILE A 28 10.79 5.54 4.24
CA ILE A 28 10.85 6.39 3.03
C ILE A 28 12.18 6.24 2.29
N ALA A 29 13.30 6.23 3.04
CA ALA A 29 14.64 6.07 2.49
C ALA A 29 14.90 4.71 1.78
N LEU A 30 14.04 3.72 2.02
CA LEU A 30 14.16 2.35 1.49
C LEU A 30 13.10 2.01 0.43
N MET A 31 12.15 2.91 0.13
CA MET A 31 11.08 2.62 -0.84
C MET A 31 11.63 2.32 -2.25
N ASP A 32 12.60 3.10 -2.71
CA ASP A 32 13.22 2.91 -4.04
C ASP A 32 13.99 1.58 -4.09
N VAL A 33 14.70 1.24 -3.00
CA VAL A 33 15.40 -0.04 -2.84
C VAL A 33 14.39 -1.19 -2.86
N ALA A 34 13.27 -1.08 -2.15
CA ALA A 34 12.23 -2.09 -2.13
C ALA A 34 11.64 -2.34 -3.53
N LEU A 35 11.38 -1.29 -4.30
CA LEU A 35 10.90 -1.41 -5.68
C LEU A 35 11.96 -2.04 -6.62
N GLY A 36 13.23 -1.73 -6.40
CA GLY A 36 14.35 -2.38 -7.08
C GLY A 36 14.45 -3.88 -6.77
N GLU A 37 14.28 -4.26 -5.50
CA GLU A 37 14.27 -5.66 -5.08
C GLU A 37 13.08 -6.42 -5.66
N VAL A 38 11.90 -5.80 -5.74
CA VAL A 38 10.75 -6.39 -6.44
C VAL A 38 11.07 -6.59 -7.93
N ALA A 39 11.75 -5.64 -8.57
CA ALA A 39 12.16 -5.76 -9.96
C ALA A 39 13.18 -6.90 -10.17
N ARG A 40 14.06 -7.12 -9.19
CA ARG A 40 15.10 -8.16 -9.20
C ARG A 40 14.50 -9.57 -9.11
N VAL A 41 13.44 -9.76 -8.32
CA VAL A 41 12.83 -11.09 -8.10
C VAL A 41 11.73 -11.44 -9.10
N LEU A 42 11.18 -10.46 -9.82
CA LEU A 42 10.25 -10.70 -10.92
C LEU A 42 11.01 -11.04 -12.19
N ARG A 43 10.48 -12.01 -12.95
CA ARG A 43 10.95 -12.21 -14.32
C ARG A 43 10.60 -11.00 -15.20
N PRO A 44 11.34 -10.75 -16.29
CA PRO A 44 10.89 -9.81 -17.31
C PRO A 44 9.48 -10.13 -17.80
N GLY A 45 8.64 -9.10 -17.91
CA GLY A 45 7.20 -9.23 -18.20
C GLY A 45 6.33 -9.59 -16.99
N GLY A 46 6.92 -9.86 -15.82
CA GLY A 46 6.19 -10.01 -14.55
C GLY A 46 5.55 -8.70 -14.09
N HIS A 47 4.52 -8.78 -13.25
CA HIS A 47 3.73 -7.63 -12.85
C HIS A 47 3.91 -7.27 -11.37
N LEU A 48 4.01 -5.98 -11.07
CA LEU A 48 3.87 -5.46 -9.72
C LEU A 48 2.55 -4.70 -9.63
N TYR A 49 1.67 -5.13 -8.73
CA TYR A 49 0.43 -4.45 -8.41
C TYR A 49 0.60 -3.68 -7.09
N VAL A 50 0.59 -2.35 -7.16
CA VAL A 50 0.65 -1.46 -5.99
C VAL A 50 -0.74 -0.88 -5.77
N SER A 51 -1.34 -1.13 -4.61
CA SER A 51 -2.68 -0.65 -4.24
C SER A 51 -2.60 0.06 -2.91
N GLU A 52 -2.79 1.38 -2.94
CA GLU A 52 -2.58 2.25 -1.78
C GLU A 52 -3.85 3.05 -1.45
N PRO A 53 -4.17 3.28 -0.17
CA PRO A 53 -5.24 4.17 0.20
C PRO A 53 -4.89 5.60 -0.19
N VAL A 54 -5.83 6.34 -0.77
CA VAL A 54 -5.67 7.78 -1.01
C VAL A 54 -5.85 8.52 0.31
N TYR A 55 -5.04 9.57 0.54
CA TYR A 55 -5.19 10.45 1.70
C TYR A 55 -6.36 11.42 1.51
N ASP A 56 -7.57 10.88 1.47
CA ASP A 56 -8.81 11.61 1.21
C ASP A 56 -10.03 10.90 1.82
N GLY A 57 -11.13 11.63 1.97
CA GLY A 57 -12.42 11.13 2.45
C GLY A 57 -12.59 11.20 3.97
N ALA A 58 -13.85 11.06 4.40
CA ALA A 58 -14.24 11.21 5.80
C ALA A 58 -13.52 10.25 6.75
N LEU A 59 -13.34 8.99 6.34
CA LEU A 59 -12.60 8.01 7.15
C LEU A 59 -11.14 8.43 7.36
N ASN A 60 -10.48 8.95 6.33
CA ASN A 60 -9.11 9.44 6.45
C ASN A 60 -9.02 10.66 7.38
N SER A 61 -9.99 11.58 7.29
CA SER A 61 -10.07 12.75 8.17
C SER A 61 -10.18 12.39 9.66
N ILE A 62 -10.83 11.27 9.98
CA ILE A 62 -10.90 10.73 11.34
C ILE A 62 -9.61 10.00 11.71
N VAL A 63 -9.12 9.10 10.84
CA VAL A 63 -7.93 8.27 11.13
C VAL A 63 -6.69 9.13 11.36
N ARG A 64 -6.50 10.21 10.59
CA ARG A 64 -5.34 11.09 10.74
C ARG A 64 -5.26 11.80 12.10
N LEU A 65 -6.33 11.82 12.89
CA LEU A 65 -6.32 12.40 14.24
C LEU A 65 -5.38 11.62 15.18
N PHE A 66 -5.21 10.32 14.94
CA PHE A 66 -4.35 9.44 15.75
C PHE A 66 -3.25 8.72 14.95
N ASN A 67 -3.39 8.63 13.63
CA ASN A 67 -2.40 8.02 12.73
C ASN A 67 -2.36 8.76 11.39
N ASP A 68 -1.56 9.84 11.32
CA ASP A 68 -1.42 10.62 10.10
C ASP A 68 -0.41 10.00 9.13
N GLU A 69 -0.93 9.34 8.09
CA GLU A 69 -0.13 8.68 7.06
C GLU A 69 0.08 9.53 5.80
N GLY A 70 -0.23 10.84 5.85
CA GLY A 70 -0.17 11.71 4.67
C GLY A 70 1.20 11.73 4.00
N GLU A 71 2.26 11.94 4.77
CA GLU A 71 3.64 12.00 4.26
C GLU A 71 4.05 10.67 3.62
N VAL A 72 3.83 9.55 4.32
CA VAL A 72 4.27 8.23 3.85
C VAL A 72 3.48 7.75 2.63
N ARG A 73 2.19 8.08 2.52
CA ARG A 73 1.38 7.76 1.34
C ARG A 73 1.80 8.58 0.12
N ALA A 74 2.11 9.87 0.30
CA ALA A 74 2.66 10.70 -0.77
C ALA A 74 4.06 10.22 -1.21
N ALA A 75 4.91 9.86 -0.26
CA ALA A 75 6.24 9.30 -0.53
C ALA A 75 6.16 7.98 -1.32
N ALA A 76 5.20 7.11 -0.99
CA ALA A 76 4.98 5.87 -1.72
C ALA A 76 4.63 6.13 -3.20
N GLN A 77 3.70 7.04 -3.49
CA GLN A 77 3.37 7.39 -4.89
C GLN A 77 4.58 7.96 -5.63
N SER A 78 5.33 8.84 -4.95
CA SER A 78 6.55 9.44 -5.51
C SER A 78 7.64 8.40 -5.78
N ALA A 79 7.77 7.36 -4.95
CA ALA A 79 8.70 6.26 -5.16
C ALA A 79 8.33 5.44 -6.40
N VAL A 80 7.04 5.16 -6.60
CA VAL A 80 6.58 4.45 -7.81
C VAL A 80 6.76 5.34 -9.06
N ASP A 81 6.62 6.67 -8.95
CA ASP A 81 6.95 7.61 -10.03
C ASP A 81 8.45 7.57 -10.37
N ARG A 82 9.34 7.65 -9.37
CA ARG A 82 10.78 7.52 -9.60
C ARG A 82 11.15 6.17 -10.21
N ALA A 83 10.52 5.08 -9.76
CA ALA A 83 10.76 3.74 -10.28
C ALA A 83 10.45 3.64 -11.79
N LEU A 84 9.43 4.34 -12.29
CA LEU A 84 9.15 4.40 -13.74
C LEU A 84 10.27 5.07 -14.55
N HIS A 85 10.99 6.03 -13.96
CA HIS A 85 12.09 6.74 -14.64
C HIS A 85 13.38 5.89 -14.74
N THR A 86 13.48 4.77 -14.02
CA THR A 86 14.65 3.89 -14.06
C THR A 86 14.76 3.04 -15.33
N GLY A 87 13.66 2.93 -16.09
CA GLY A 87 13.55 2.00 -17.22
C GLY A 87 13.32 0.54 -16.82
N ALA A 88 13.42 0.19 -15.53
CA ALA A 88 13.15 -1.16 -15.05
C ALA A 88 11.67 -1.54 -15.13
N TRP A 89 10.79 -0.54 -15.16
CA TRP A 89 9.33 -0.69 -15.10
C TRP A 89 8.62 0.05 -16.21
N GLN A 90 7.48 -0.49 -16.61
CA GLN A 90 6.50 0.17 -17.46
C GLN A 90 5.14 0.16 -16.75
N GLN A 91 4.49 1.31 -16.61
CA GLN A 91 3.10 1.34 -16.14
C GLN A 91 2.18 0.84 -17.26
N VAL A 92 1.40 -0.20 -16.98
CA VAL A 92 0.48 -0.81 -17.95
C VAL A 92 -0.98 -0.56 -17.61
N ALA A 93 -1.30 -0.22 -16.36
CA ALA A 93 -2.61 0.27 -15.96
C ALA A 93 -2.53 1.16 -14.72
N GLU A 94 -3.52 2.03 -14.57
CA GLU A 94 -3.77 2.83 -13.38
C GLU A 94 -5.28 2.89 -13.14
N GLN A 95 -5.72 2.64 -11.91
CA GLN A 95 -7.14 2.62 -11.58
C GLN A 95 -7.37 3.33 -10.25
N ARG A 96 -8.50 4.04 -10.15
CA ARG A 96 -9.04 4.55 -8.89
C ARG A 96 -10.40 3.92 -8.65
N PHE A 97 -10.69 3.54 -7.41
CA PHE A 97 -11.98 2.99 -7.02
C PHE A 97 -12.22 3.21 -5.53
N ASP A 98 -13.49 3.19 -5.14
CA ASP A 98 -13.89 3.30 -3.74
C ASP A 98 -14.10 1.92 -3.13
N MET A 99 -13.49 1.68 -1.97
CA MET A 99 -13.81 0.54 -1.13
C MET A 99 -14.84 0.95 -0.07
N PRO A 100 -16.04 0.35 -0.01
CA PRO A 100 -16.95 0.58 1.10
C PRO A 100 -16.35 0.05 2.41
N VAL A 101 -16.52 0.82 3.48
CA VAL A 101 -16.10 0.46 4.83
C VAL A 101 -17.27 0.68 5.78
N HIS A 102 -17.50 -0.29 6.65
CA HIS A 102 -18.59 -0.27 7.62
C HIS A 102 -18.07 -0.60 9.02
N TYR A 103 -18.64 0.09 10.00
CA TYR A 103 -18.48 -0.20 11.43
C TYR A 103 -19.86 -0.18 12.08
N ALA A 104 -20.17 -1.21 12.86
CA ALA A 104 -21.45 -1.29 13.59
C ALA A 104 -21.61 -0.11 14.58
N ASP A 105 -20.52 0.26 15.24
CA ASP A 105 -20.48 1.32 16.25
C ASP A 105 -19.05 1.85 16.44
N PHE A 106 -18.91 2.86 17.31
CA PHE A 106 -17.61 3.43 17.65
C PHE A 106 -16.70 2.44 18.38
N GLN A 107 -17.23 1.57 19.23
CA GLN A 107 -16.44 0.57 19.96
C GLN A 107 -15.73 -0.39 18.98
N THR A 108 -16.43 -0.80 17.93
CA THR A 108 -15.89 -1.62 16.85
C THR A 108 -14.82 -0.88 16.05
N PHE A 109 -15.04 0.42 15.77
CA PHE A 109 -14.05 1.27 15.12
C PHE A 109 -12.79 1.39 15.97
N GLU A 110 -12.92 1.77 17.24
CA GLU A 110 -11.82 1.95 18.20
C GLU A 110 -10.99 0.68 18.32
N GLN A 111 -11.64 -0.47 18.57
CA GLN A 111 -10.95 -1.75 18.71
C GLN A 111 -10.15 -2.13 17.46
N ARG A 112 -10.71 -1.92 16.27
CA ARG A 112 -10.10 -2.36 15.00
C ARG A 112 -9.06 -1.40 14.46
N MET A 113 -9.26 -0.09 14.64
CA MET A 113 -8.45 0.94 14.00
C MET A 113 -7.51 1.64 14.96
N MET A 114 -7.92 1.84 16.22
CA MET A 114 -7.15 2.61 17.20
C MET A 114 -6.33 1.70 18.13
N ARG A 115 -6.74 0.44 18.29
CA ARG A 115 -6.08 -0.52 19.20
C ARG A 115 -5.52 -1.77 18.50
N PRO A 116 -4.82 -1.64 17.35
CA PRO A 116 -4.18 -2.79 16.73
C PRO A 116 -3.05 -3.32 17.63
N THR A 117 -2.80 -4.63 17.62
CA THR A 117 -1.77 -5.26 18.45
C THR A 117 -0.33 -4.91 18.03
N PHE A 118 -0.14 -4.28 16.88
CA PHE A 118 1.16 -4.03 16.26
C PHE A 118 1.55 -2.55 16.19
N ALA A 119 0.69 -1.63 16.63
CA ALA A 119 1.00 -0.19 16.67
C ALA A 119 0.50 0.42 17.98
N ASP A 120 1.34 1.25 18.60
CA ASP A 120 0.94 2.08 19.73
C ASP A 120 0.63 3.49 19.22
N HIS A 121 -0.66 3.86 19.29
CA HIS A 121 -1.14 5.19 18.90
C HIS A 121 -1.14 6.18 20.06
N ALA A 122 -0.51 5.85 21.20
CA ALA A 122 -0.40 6.69 22.39
C ALA A 122 -1.76 7.30 22.81
N LEU A 123 -2.79 6.45 22.80
CA LEU A 123 -4.17 6.89 22.98
C LEU A 123 -4.39 7.51 24.37
N THR A 124 -4.79 8.78 24.40
CA THR A 124 -5.26 9.47 25.61
C THR A 124 -6.80 9.50 25.66
N PRO A 125 -7.42 9.63 26.84
CA PRO A 125 -8.88 9.81 26.92
C PRO A 125 -9.39 10.98 26.07
N ALA A 126 -8.65 12.09 26.02
CA ALA A 126 -9.00 13.25 25.21
C ALA A 126 -8.96 12.95 23.70
N LEU A 127 -7.95 12.20 23.23
CA LEU A 127 -7.86 11.78 21.83
C LEU A 127 -8.99 10.82 21.47
N ILE A 128 -9.30 9.85 22.33
CA ILE A 128 -10.41 8.91 22.11
C ILE A 128 -11.75 9.68 21.99
N GLN A 129 -11.99 10.63 22.89
CA GLN A 129 -13.19 11.47 22.83
C GLN A 129 -13.24 12.29 21.54
N HIS A 130 -12.14 12.92 21.15
CA HIS A 130 -12.08 13.71 19.92
C HIS A 130 -12.38 12.88 18.67
N VAL A 131 -11.86 11.64 18.62
CA VAL A 131 -12.13 10.70 17.54
C VAL A 131 -13.58 10.21 17.55
N ALA A 132 -14.18 10.00 18.73
CA ALA A 132 -15.59 9.65 18.87
C ALA A 132 -16.53 10.76 18.35
N GLU A 133 -16.23 12.01 18.70
CA GLU A 133 -16.97 13.19 18.23
C GLU A 133 -16.87 13.35 16.71
N ALA A 134 -15.70 13.08 16.11
CA ALA A 134 -15.52 13.09 14.67
C ALA A 134 -16.22 11.91 13.96
N PHE A 135 -16.35 10.76 14.62
CA PHE A 135 -17.02 9.58 14.09
C PHE A 135 -18.56 9.69 14.14
N ALA A 136 -19.11 10.27 15.20
CA ALA A 136 -20.55 10.29 15.47
C ALA A 136 -21.44 10.82 14.33
N PRO A 137 -21.08 11.88 13.57
CA PRO A 137 -21.88 12.37 12.45
C PRO A 137 -22.06 11.36 11.30
N HIS A 138 -21.24 10.30 11.25
CA HIS A 138 -21.30 9.28 10.21
C HIS A 138 -22.18 8.08 10.59
N CYS A 139 -22.70 8.04 11.81
CA CYS A 139 -23.57 6.97 12.28
C CYS A 139 -25.00 7.10 11.75
N GLY A 140 -25.55 6.00 11.24
CA GLY A 140 -26.96 5.82 10.89
C GLY A 140 -27.58 4.62 11.60
N PRO A 141 -28.81 4.21 11.22
CA PRO A 141 -29.53 3.08 11.83
C PRO A 141 -28.75 1.76 11.83
N ASP A 142 -27.93 1.54 10.79
CA ASP A 142 -27.14 0.32 10.60
C ASP A 142 -25.65 0.51 10.94
N GLY A 143 -25.29 1.58 11.65
CA GLY A 143 -23.90 1.92 11.98
C GLY A 143 -23.30 2.99 11.06
N ALA A 144 -21.97 3.09 11.04
CA ALA A 144 -21.25 4.10 10.27
C ALA A 144 -20.76 3.55 8.93
N HIS A 145 -21.03 4.29 7.86
CA HIS A 145 -20.62 3.97 6.50
C HIS A 145 -19.61 4.98 5.98
N PHE A 146 -18.53 4.46 5.42
CA PHE A 146 -17.48 5.25 4.80
C PHE A 146 -17.10 4.68 3.44
N THR A 147 -16.41 5.49 2.66
CA THR A 147 -15.63 5.05 1.51
C THR A 147 -14.14 5.24 1.82
N ARG A 148 -13.33 4.29 1.36
CA ARG A 148 -11.88 4.41 1.32
C ARG A 148 -11.46 4.45 -0.15
N PRO A 149 -11.16 5.63 -0.70
CA PRO A 149 -10.63 5.74 -2.05
C PRO A 149 -9.28 5.01 -2.14
N MET A 150 -9.13 4.19 -3.17
CA MET A 150 -7.94 3.41 -3.46
C MET A 150 -7.34 3.85 -4.78
N HIS A 151 -6.01 3.90 -4.83
CA HIS A 151 -5.25 4.14 -6.05
C HIS A 151 -4.38 2.93 -6.36
N VAL A 152 -4.57 2.39 -7.55
CA VAL A 152 -3.85 1.22 -8.06
C VAL A 152 -2.95 1.63 -9.20
N ARG A 153 -1.72 1.14 -9.15
CA ARG A 153 -0.75 1.22 -10.23
C ARG A 153 -0.25 -0.19 -10.55
N LEU A 154 -0.45 -0.61 -11.80
CA LEU A 154 0.04 -1.88 -12.30
C LEU A 154 1.27 -1.63 -13.16
N LEU A 155 2.41 -2.11 -12.68
CA LEU A 155 3.68 -2.05 -13.36
C LEU A 155 4.03 -3.41 -13.97
N ARG A 156 4.70 -3.38 -15.12
CA ARG A 156 5.30 -4.55 -15.76
C ARG A 156 6.81 -4.40 -15.77
N ARG A 157 7.53 -5.44 -15.34
CA ARG A 157 8.99 -5.50 -15.36
C ARG A 157 9.47 -5.48 -16.81
N CYS A 158 10.30 -4.51 -17.17
CA CYS A 158 10.92 -4.42 -18.49
C CYS A 158 11.99 -5.51 -18.66
N GLN A 159 12.33 -5.84 -19.91
CA GLN A 159 13.52 -6.65 -20.19
C GLN A 159 14.78 -5.82 -19.90
N GLU A 160 15.82 -6.47 -19.39
CA GLU A 160 17.15 -5.86 -19.41
C GLU A 160 17.58 -5.71 -20.87
N SER A 161 17.91 -4.50 -21.28
CA SER A 161 18.60 -4.25 -22.54
C SER A 161 19.93 -5.00 -22.48
N GLN A 162 20.14 -6.00 -23.33
CA GLN A 162 21.48 -6.56 -23.50
C GLN A 162 22.39 -5.44 -24.02
N PRO A 163 23.53 -5.18 -23.37
CA PRO A 163 24.53 -4.30 -23.97
C PRO A 163 24.96 -4.90 -25.30
N ALA A 164 25.02 -4.05 -26.33
CA ALA A 164 25.48 -4.39 -27.67
C ALA A 164 26.95 -4.86 -27.66
#